data_AF-A0A950JDP2-F1
#
_entry.id   AF-A0A950JDP2-F1
#
_cell.length_a   1.000
_cell.length_b   1.000
_cell.length_c   1.000
_cell.angle_alpha   90.00
_cell.angle_beta   90.00
_cell.angle_gamma   90.00
#
_symmetry.space_group_name_H-M   'P 1'
#
loop_
_entity.id
_entity.type
_entity.pdbx_description
1 polymer ?
#
loop_
_entity_poly.entity_id
_entity_poly.type
_entity_poly.pdbx_seq_one_letter_code
_entity_poly.pdbx_strand_id
1 'polypeptide(L)'
;MDISTGLGLFAGAVVLCTLILMGGDLRMFLDAHAAIVIFGGSFAATLIRFPLNSMFHGLPLGAKFAFTMRRMTQRDLVDEIAGLAEVARKQGPIGLEKVEIEDPFLAKGIRFVADGYDSTFIRDNLERDRDNFLTHLDEGQKIYRAVGDCAPAFGMVGTLIGMVQMFANMTDPSKLGPYMAVALLATFYGAALANLICLPIADKLHLKLVDEEVNRTLIIDGILMIRESKSPTLVREMLLAYLPEKHRHEDAETVPA
;
A
#
# COMPACT_ATOMS: atom_id res chain seq x y z
N MET A 1 -10.10 -5.91 7.50
CA MET A 1 -9.20 -4.80 7.90
C MET A 1 -7.89 -5.41 8.31
N ASP A 2 -6.77 -4.79 7.97
CA ASP A 2 -5.47 -5.32 8.33
C ASP A 2 -5.20 -5.07 9.82
N ILE A 3 -5.55 -6.05 10.67
CA ILE A 3 -5.48 -5.96 12.13
C ILE A 3 -4.06 -5.58 12.56
N SER A 4 -3.04 -6.06 11.84
CA SER A 4 -1.63 -5.76 12.12
C SER A 4 -1.29 -4.27 12.02
N THR A 5 -1.82 -3.56 11.02
CA THR A 5 -1.56 -2.12 10.83
C THR A 5 -2.31 -1.28 11.83
N GLY A 6 -3.59 -1.62 12.10
CA GLY A 6 -4.38 -0.94 13.11
C GLY A 6 -3.77 -1.11 14.51
N LEU A 7 -3.37 -2.34 14.85
CA LEU A 7 -2.74 -2.67 16.13
C LEU A 7 -1.37 -2.01 16.27
N GLY A 8 -0.53 -2.03 15.24
CA GLY A 8 0.80 -1.41 15.26
C GLY A 8 0.73 0.11 15.42
N LEU A 9 -0.13 0.77 14.64
CA LEU A 9 -0.36 2.22 14.75
C LEU A 9 -0.92 2.59 16.13
N PHE A 10 -1.87 1.81 16.64
CA PHE A 10 -2.47 2.01 17.95
C PHE A 10 -1.45 1.80 19.07
N ALA A 11 -0.66 0.73 19.04
CA ALA A 11 0.38 0.46 20.03
C ALA A 11 1.44 1.55 20.05
N GLY A 12 1.91 2.00 18.88
CA GLY A 12 2.87 3.10 18.80
C GLY A 12 2.29 4.43 19.32
N ALA A 13 1.04 4.74 18.98
CA ALA A 13 0.34 5.90 19.53
C ALA A 13 0.16 5.82 21.05
N VAL A 14 -0.17 4.64 21.59
CA VAL A 14 -0.31 4.40 23.03
C VAL A 14 1.02 4.60 23.75
N VAL A 15 2.14 4.10 23.21
CA VAL A 15 3.47 4.31 23.81
C VAL A 15 3.81 5.80 23.89
N LEU A 16 3.63 6.54 22.79
CA LEU A 16 3.89 7.98 22.76
C LEU A 16 2.94 8.75 23.70
N CYS A 17 1.65 8.45 23.67
CA CYS A 17 0.65 9.11 24.53
C CYS A 17 0.90 8.81 26.01
N THR A 18 1.26 7.58 26.36
CA THR A 18 1.55 7.21 27.76
C THR A 18 2.77 7.95 28.29
N LEU A 19 3.84 8.07 27.49
CA LEU A 19 5.03 8.84 27.86
C LEU A 19 4.73 10.33 28.03
N ILE A 20 3.91 10.91 27.15
CA ILE A 20 3.48 12.31 27.23
C ILE A 20 2.62 12.53 28.47
N LEU A 21 1.67 11.64 28.76
CA LEU A 21 0.78 11.74 29.93
C LEU A 21 1.51 11.54 31.25
N MET A 22 2.55 10.69 31.30
CA MET A 22 3.41 10.55 32.47
C MET A 22 4.29 11.80 32.70
N GLY A 23 4.58 12.56 31.64
CA GLY A 23 5.39 13.78 31.68
C GLY A 23 4.62 15.05 32.09
N GLY A 24 3.30 15.00 32.27
CA GLY A 24 2.49 16.13 32.71
C GLY A 24 1.49 16.60 31.66
N ASP A 25 1.66 17.82 31.14
CA ASP A 25 0.63 18.54 30.37
C ASP A 25 0.80 18.38 28.84
N LEU A 26 -0.21 17.81 28.18
CA LEU A 26 -0.29 17.66 26.72
C LEU A 26 -0.11 18.99 25.97
N ARG A 27 -0.47 20.12 26.58
CA ARG A 27 -0.33 21.45 25.97
C ARG A 27 1.13 21.83 25.71
N MET A 28 2.07 21.29 26.48
CA MET A 28 3.51 21.54 26.29
C MET A 28 4.03 20.93 24.99
N PHE A 29 3.36 19.90 24.47
CA PHE A 29 3.71 19.21 23.24
C PHE A 29 2.91 19.70 22.04
N LEU A 30 2.15 20.79 22.16
CA LEU A 30 1.36 21.37 21.06
C LEU A 30 1.90 22.77 20.75
N ASP A 31 2.82 22.85 19.79
CA ASP A 31 3.35 24.12 19.31
C ASP A 31 2.98 24.34 17.83
N ALA A 32 2.30 25.46 17.57
CA ALA A 32 1.83 25.81 16.23
C ALA A 32 3.00 26.10 15.27
N HIS A 33 4.10 26.68 15.74
CA HIS A 33 5.25 27.00 14.90
C HIS A 33 5.97 25.73 14.46
N ALA A 34 6.21 24.81 15.39
CA ALA A 34 6.76 23.49 15.09
C ALA A 34 5.87 22.74 14.09
N ALA A 35 4.55 22.76 14.28
CA ALA A 35 3.62 22.12 13.35
C ALA A 35 3.69 22.76 11.94
N ILE A 36 3.74 24.09 11.83
CA ILE A 36 3.84 24.78 10.53
C ILE A 36 5.13 24.41 9.80
N VAL A 37 6.27 24.35 10.50
CA VAL A 37 7.55 23.98 9.88
C VAL A 37 7.51 22.54 9.35
N ILE A 38 6.97 21.60 10.11
CA ILE A 38 6.94 20.20 9.71
C ILE A 38 5.88 19.94 8.64
N PHE A 39 4.61 20.27 8.90
CA PHE A 39 3.54 20.00 7.94
C PHE A 39 3.65 20.89 6.71
N GLY A 40 3.94 22.19 6.88
CA GLY A 40 4.13 23.12 5.76
C GLY A 40 5.39 22.80 4.94
N GLY A 41 6.52 22.54 5.61
CA GLY A 41 7.78 22.18 4.96
C GLY A 41 7.69 20.84 4.22
N SER A 42 7.14 19.80 4.86
CA SER A 42 6.96 18.48 4.24
C SER A 42 5.98 18.55 3.06
N PHE A 43 4.88 19.30 3.20
CA PHE A 43 3.92 19.50 2.11
C PHE A 43 4.55 20.24 0.93
N ALA A 44 5.25 21.36 1.18
CA ALA A 44 5.95 22.11 0.15
C ALA A 44 7.03 21.27 -0.57
N ALA A 45 7.82 20.50 0.18
CA ALA A 45 8.81 19.60 -0.41
C ALA A 45 8.17 18.47 -1.23
N THR A 46 7.02 17.97 -0.81
CA THR A 46 6.27 16.96 -1.56
C THR A 46 5.70 17.55 -2.87
N LEU A 47 5.23 18.80 -2.84
CA LEU A 47 4.79 19.53 -4.04
C LEU A 47 5.92 19.80 -5.04
N ILE A 48 7.16 19.95 -4.56
CA ILE A 48 8.33 20.08 -5.44
C ILE A 48 8.65 18.74 -6.12
N ARG A 49 8.39 17.61 -5.44
CA ARG A 49 8.71 16.26 -5.93
C ARG A 49 7.63 15.69 -6.85
N PHE A 50 6.36 16.05 -6.63
CA PHE A 50 5.22 15.47 -7.35
C PHE A 50 4.23 16.53 -7.81
N PRO A 51 3.61 16.34 -9.00
CA PRO A 51 2.53 17.23 -9.44
C PRO A 51 1.31 17.10 -8.50
N LEU A 52 0.61 18.21 -8.28
CA LEU A 52 -0.57 18.30 -7.40
C LEU A 52 -1.61 17.21 -7.68
N ASN A 53 -1.85 16.90 -8.96
CA ASN A 53 -2.82 15.89 -9.37
C ASN A 53 -2.49 14.49 -8.82
N SER A 54 -1.23 14.07 -8.87
CA SER A 54 -0.81 12.77 -8.32
C SER A 54 -0.93 12.73 -6.79
N MET A 55 -0.76 13.87 -6.12
CA MET A 55 -0.91 13.97 -4.66
C MET A 55 -2.37 13.80 -4.20
N PHE A 56 -3.31 14.45 -4.89
CA PHE A 56 -4.75 14.35 -4.57
C PHE A 56 -5.32 12.95 -4.81
N HIS A 57 -4.78 12.19 -5.76
CA HIS A 57 -5.22 10.82 -6.04
C HIS A 57 -4.43 9.79 -5.22
N GLY A 58 -3.11 9.95 -5.12
CA GLY A 58 -2.21 8.97 -4.49
C GLY A 58 -2.36 8.87 -2.97
N LEU A 59 -2.64 9.98 -2.26
CA LEU A 59 -2.85 9.97 -0.80
C LEU A 59 -4.09 9.16 -0.37
N PRO A 60 -5.32 9.48 -0.83
CA PRO A 60 -6.51 8.74 -0.41
C PRO A 60 -6.49 7.29 -0.91
N LEU A 61 -5.93 7.05 -2.09
CA LEU A 61 -5.79 5.71 -2.67
C LEU A 61 -4.83 4.86 -1.83
N GLY A 62 -3.64 5.38 -1.53
CA GLY A 62 -2.64 4.69 -0.71
C GLY A 62 -3.13 4.43 0.71
N ALA A 63 -3.83 5.39 1.34
CA ALA A 63 -4.46 5.16 2.64
C ALA A 63 -5.52 4.05 2.57
N LYS A 64 -6.46 4.12 1.62
CA LYS A 64 -7.51 3.11 1.47
C LYS A 64 -6.91 1.72 1.27
N PHE A 65 -5.91 1.59 0.40
CA PHE A 65 -5.25 0.32 0.15
C PHE A 65 -4.39 -0.14 1.33
N ALA A 66 -3.73 0.74 2.08
CA ALA A 66 -2.97 0.35 3.27
C ALA A 66 -3.87 -0.34 4.32
N PHE A 67 -5.08 0.17 4.54
CA PHE A 67 -6.01 -0.36 5.56
C PHE A 67 -6.96 -1.47 5.07
N THR A 68 -7.13 -1.61 3.76
CA THR A 68 -7.97 -2.67 3.18
C THR A 68 -7.19 -3.99 3.10
N MET A 69 -7.69 -5.04 3.77
CA MET A 69 -7.18 -6.39 3.55
C MET A 69 -7.74 -6.95 2.25
N ARG A 70 -6.91 -7.70 1.55
CA ARG A 70 -7.35 -8.57 0.46
C ARG A 70 -8.21 -9.70 1.02
N ARG A 71 -9.25 -10.11 0.30
CA ARG A 71 -10.20 -11.16 0.73
C ARG A 71 -9.82 -12.56 0.27
N MET A 72 -9.04 -12.70 -0.80
CA MET A 72 -8.69 -14.00 -1.40
C MET A 72 -7.18 -14.23 -1.39
N THR A 73 -6.79 -15.44 -1.02
CA THR A 73 -5.39 -15.88 -1.09
C THR A 73 -5.02 -16.23 -2.53
N GLN A 74 -3.72 -16.28 -2.85
CA GLN A 74 -3.24 -16.70 -4.16
C GLN A 74 -3.73 -18.11 -4.54
N ARG A 75 -3.85 -19.02 -3.57
CA ARG A 75 -4.31 -20.38 -3.80
C ARG A 75 -5.80 -20.45 -4.12
N ASP A 76 -6.62 -19.73 -3.36
CA ASP A 76 -8.08 -19.65 -3.63
C ASP A 76 -8.32 -19.17 -5.06
N LEU A 77 -7.51 -18.22 -5.52
CA LEU A 77 -7.57 -17.66 -6.86
C LEU A 77 -7.11 -18.66 -7.94
N VAL A 78 -6.11 -19.51 -7.66
CA VAL A 78 -5.74 -20.64 -8.55
C VAL A 78 -6.89 -21.64 -8.67
N ASP A 79 -7.48 -22.04 -7.54
CA ASP A 79 -8.56 -23.02 -7.52
C ASP A 79 -9.83 -22.46 -8.19
N GLU A 80 -10.12 -21.16 -8.01
CA GLU A 80 -11.19 -20.46 -8.73
C GLU A 80 -10.96 -20.45 -10.24
N ILE A 81 -9.76 -20.10 -10.70
CA ILE A 81 -9.42 -20.11 -12.14
C ILE A 81 -9.47 -21.53 -12.72
N ALA A 82 -9.01 -22.54 -11.98
CA ALA A 82 -9.09 -23.93 -12.41
C ALA A 82 -10.56 -24.41 -12.52
N GLY A 83 -11.43 -24.00 -11.59
CA GLY A 83 -12.87 -24.24 -11.66
C GLY A 83 -13.51 -23.57 -12.87
N LEU A 84 -13.15 -22.32 -13.15
CA LEU A 84 -13.57 -21.59 -14.36
C LEU A 84 -13.12 -22.30 -15.64
N ALA A 85 -11.90 -22.84 -15.67
CA ALA A 85 -11.40 -23.62 -16.80
C ALA A 85 -12.23 -24.90 -17.04
N GLU A 86 -12.67 -25.57 -15.97
CA GLU A 86 -13.54 -26.74 -16.07
C GLU A 86 -14.93 -26.39 -16.62
N VAL A 87 -15.52 -25.28 -16.15
CA VAL A 87 -16.79 -24.76 -16.67
C VAL A 87 -16.67 -24.40 -18.15
N ALA A 88 -15.63 -23.66 -18.53
CA ALA A 88 -15.36 -23.29 -19.92
C ALA A 88 -15.24 -24.52 -20.83
N ARG A 89 -14.62 -25.60 -20.35
CA ARG A 89 -14.46 -26.84 -21.11
C ARG A 89 -15.75 -27.64 -21.25
N LYS A 90 -16.58 -27.69 -20.20
CA LYS A 90 -17.84 -28.46 -20.18
C LYS A 90 -18.99 -27.75 -20.88
N GLN A 91 -19.12 -26.44 -20.65
CA GLN A 91 -20.27 -25.64 -21.04
C GLN A 91 -19.94 -24.63 -22.17
N GLY A 92 -18.67 -24.55 -22.59
CA GLY A 92 -18.20 -23.56 -23.54
C GLY A 92 -18.13 -22.14 -22.94
N PRO A 93 -17.81 -21.13 -23.77
CA PRO A 93 -17.64 -19.74 -23.32
C PRO A 93 -18.90 -19.15 -22.66
N ILE A 94 -20.09 -19.59 -23.07
CA ILE A 94 -21.39 -19.12 -22.55
C ILE A 94 -21.61 -19.57 -21.10
N GLY A 95 -21.01 -20.70 -20.68
CA GLY A 95 -21.09 -21.17 -19.31
C GLY A 95 -20.41 -20.24 -18.31
N LEU A 96 -19.43 -19.46 -18.77
CA LEU A 96 -18.66 -18.55 -17.93
C LEU A 96 -19.46 -17.31 -17.48
N GLU A 97 -20.48 -16.89 -18.23
CA GLU A 97 -21.31 -15.73 -17.86
C GLU A 97 -22.17 -15.98 -16.62
N LYS A 98 -22.43 -17.26 -16.30
CA LYS A 98 -23.31 -17.66 -15.19
C LYS A 98 -22.58 -17.78 -13.86
N VAL A 99 -21.25 -17.67 -13.86
CA VAL A 99 -20.44 -17.79 -12.65
C VAL A 99 -20.28 -16.41 -12.03
N GLU A 100 -20.73 -16.28 -10.78
CA GLU A 100 -20.46 -15.07 -10.00
C GLU A 100 -18.99 -15.09 -9.56
N ILE A 101 -18.24 -14.06 -9.99
CA ILE A 101 -16.82 -13.89 -9.68
C ILE A 101 -16.70 -12.69 -8.75
N GLU A 102 -16.06 -12.87 -7.60
CA GLU A 102 -15.90 -11.79 -6.61
C GLU A 102 -14.86 -10.75 -7.05
N ASP A 103 -13.77 -11.19 -7.69
CA ASP A 103 -12.70 -10.30 -8.13
C ASP A 103 -13.08 -9.56 -9.43
N PRO A 104 -13.13 -8.22 -9.43
CA PRO A 104 -13.54 -7.46 -10.61
C PRO A 104 -12.60 -7.60 -11.82
N PHE A 105 -11.31 -7.85 -11.58
CA PHE A 105 -10.31 -7.99 -12.64
C PHE A 105 -10.43 -9.35 -13.32
N LEU A 106 -10.61 -10.43 -12.55
CA LEU A 106 -10.93 -11.76 -13.07
C LEU A 106 -12.26 -11.76 -13.82
N ALA A 107 -13.30 -11.14 -13.26
CA ALA A 107 -14.62 -11.04 -13.91
C ALA A 107 -14.54 -10.34 -15.28
N LYS A 108 -13.75 -9.26 -15.38
CA LYS A 108 -13.52 -8.56 -16.66
C LYS A 108 -12.83 -9.45 -17.68
N GLY A 109 -11.81 -10.20 -17.27
CA GLY A 109 -11.08 -11.11 -18.13
C GLY A 109 -11.93 -12.28 -18.64
N ILE A 110 -12.76 -12.86 -17.77
CA ILE A 110 -13.69 -13.94 -18.14
C ILE A 110 -14.77 -13.45 -19.11
N ARG A 111 -15.27 -12.22 -18.94
CA ARG A 111 -16.17 -11.59 -19.93
C ARG A 111 -15.52 -11.49 -21.30
N PHE A 112 -14.25 -11.11 -21.39
CA PHE A 112 -13.57 -11.07 -22.70
C PHE A 112 -13.45 -12.44 -23.37
N VAL A 113 -13.31 -13.52 -22.58
CA VAL A 113 -13.33 -14.89 -23.10
C VAL A 113 -14.73 -15.28 -23.56
N ALA A 114 -15.78 -14.93 -22.80
CA ALA A 114 -17.17 -15.18 -23.17
C ALA A 114 -17.58 -14.44 -24.46
N ASP A 115 -17.14 -13.19 -24.61
CA ASP A 115 -17.36 -12.35 -25.79
C ASP A 115 -16.56 -12.81 -27.03
N GLY A 116 -15.61 -13.74 -26.85
CA GLY A 116 -14.86 -14.35 -27.94
C GLY A 116 -13.72 -13.48 -28.50
N TYR A 117 -13.21 -12.52 -27.73
CA TYR A 117 -12.05 -11.72 -28.14
C TYR A 117 -10.79 -12.60 -28.38
N ASP A 118 -9.86 -12.06 -29.16
CA ASP A 118 -8.59 -12.72 -29.45
C ASP A 118 -7.64 -12.69 -28.22
N SER A 119 -6.83 -13.74 -28.06
CA SER A 119 -5.88 -13.85 -26.95
C SER A 119 -4.90 -12.68 -26.89
N THR A 120 -4.49 -12.12 -28.04
CA THR A 120 -3.59 -10.95 -28.08
C THR A 120 -4.28 -9.70 -27.54
N PHE A 121 -5.54 -9.47 -27.91
CA PHE A 121 -6.33 -8.35 -27.41
C PHE A 121 -6.59 -8.47 -25.90
N ILE A 122 -6.93 -9.68 -25.41
CA ILE A 122 -7.16 -9.94 -23.99
C ILE A 122 -5.88 -9.66 -23.19
N ARG A 123 -4.73 -10.19 -23.66
CA ARG A 123 -3.43 -9.95 -23.05
C ARG A 123 -3.11 -8.45 -22.98
N ASP A 124 -3.12 -7.76 -24.12
CA ASP A 124 -2.77 -6.35 -24.21
C ASP A 124 -3.66 -5.46 -23.33
N ASN A 125 -4.97 -5.76 -23.26
CA ASN A 125 -5.90 -4.99 -22.45
C ASN A 125 -5.67 -5.20 -20.96
N LEU A 126 -5.54 -6.46 -20.52
CA LEU A 126 -5.38 -6.80 -19.11
C LEU A 126 -3.98 -6.44 -18.59
N GLU A 127 -2.93 -6.58 -19.40
CA GLU A 127 -1.57 -6.12 -19.06
C GLU A 127 -1.54 -4.59 -18.90
N ARG A 128 -2.15 -3.83 -19.82
CA ARG A 128 -2.26 -2.36 -19.66
C ARG A 128 -3.04 -1.97 -18.41
N ASP A 129 -4.12 -2.67 -18.10
CA ASP A 129 -4.95 -2.39 -16.92
C ASP A 129 -4.19 -2.73 -15.62
N ARG A 130 -3.47 -3.85 -15.59
CA ARG A 130 -2.53 -4.19 -14.50
C ARG A 130 -1.47 -3.09 -14.35
N ASP A 131 -0.81 -2.70 -15.42
CA ASP A 131 0.31 -1.75 -15.37
C ASP A 131 -0.14 -0.36 -14.92
N ASN A 132 -1.31 0.10 -15.37
CA ASN A 132 -1.92 1.34 -14.88
C ASN A 132 -2.24 1.25 -13.38
N PHE A 133 -2.80 0.13 -12.93
CA PHE A 133 -3.11 -0.08 -11.52
C PHE A 133 -1.84 -0.09 -10.65
N LEU A 134 -0.80 -0.81 -11.08
CA LEU A 134 0.49 -0.86 -10.38
C LEU A 134 1.17 0.51 -10.35
N THR A 135 1.11 1.26 -11.44
CA THR A 135 1.65 2.64 -11.51
C THR A 135 0.98 3.54 -10.47
N HIS A 136 -0.34 3.49 -10.33
CA HIS A 136 -1.04 4.29 -9.32
C HIS A 136 -0.69 3.89 -7.88
N LEU A 137 -0.46 2.60 -7.64
CA LEU A 137 -0.07 2.11 -6.32
C LEU A 137 1.37 2.52 -5.97
N ASP A 138 2.28 2.43 -6.95
CA ASP A 138 3.67 2.88 -6.87
C ASP A 138 3.77 4.39 -6.63
N GLU A 139 2.99 5.20 -7.37
CA GLU A 139 2.90 6.64 -7.15
C GLU A 139 2.47 6.99 -5.72
N GLY A 140 1.42 6.32 -5.22
CA GLY A 140 0.98 6.46 -3.84
C GLY A 140 2.10 6.14 -2.85
N GLN A 141 2.81 5.03 -3.06
CA GLN A 141 3.91 4.57 -2.20
C GLN A 141 5.08 5.56 -2.18
N LYS A 142 5.42 6.12 -3.34
CA LYS A 142 6.47 7.14 -3.49
C LYS A 142 6.11 8.43 -2.76
N ILE A 143 4.85 8.86 -2.80
CA ILE A 143 4.40 10.06 -2.07
C ILE A 143 4.54 9.87 -0.55
N TYR A 144 4.05 8.76 0.00
CA TYR A 144 4.18 8.49 1.44
C TYR A 144 5.63 8.39 1.89
N ARG A 145 6.49 7.72 1.10
CA ARG A 145 7.92 7.62 1.36
C ARG A 145 8.58 9.00 1.33
N ALA A 146 8.26 9.82 0.33
CA ALA A 146 8.80 11.17 0.23
C ALA A 146 8.42 12.07 1.41
N VAL A 147 7.17 12.01 1.88
CA VAL A 147 6.74 12.72 3.10
C VAL A 147 7.51 12.18 4.32
N GLY A 148 7.67 10.86 4.42
CA GLY A 148 8.43 10.21 5.49
C GLY A 148 9.91 10.59 5.52
N ASP A 149 10.54 10.77 4.36
CA ASP A 149 11.94 11.19 4.28
C ASP A 149 12.11 12.70 4.53
N CYS A 150 11.15 13.52 4.08
CA CYS A 150 11.21 14.97 4.23
C CYS A 150 10.86 15.43 5.65
N ALA A 151 9.91 14.78 6.34
CA ALA A 151 9.45 15.24 7.65
C ALA A 151 10.58 15.33 8.72
N PRO A 152 11.48 14.35 8.87
CA PRO A 152 12.61 14.45 9.80
C PRO A 152 13.65 15.48 9.35
N ALA A 153 13.85 15.63 8.03
CA ALA A 153 14.76 16.64 7.48
C ALA A 153 14.29 18.06 7.81
N PHE A 154 12.98 18.34 7.66
CA PHE A 154 12.41 19.61 8.12
C PHE A 154 12.39 19.73 9.65
N GLY A 155 12.36 18.62 10.38
CA GLY A 155 12.62 18.57 11.83
C GLY A 155 13.99 19.16 12.19
N MET A 156 15.04 18.74 11.48
CA MET A 156 16.39 19.30 11.63
C MET A 156 16.47 20.76 11.19
N VAL A 157 15.72 21.18 10.17
CA VAL A 157 15.65 22.62 9.81
C VAL A 157 14.94 23.41 10.91
N GLY A 158 13.88 22.87 11.50
CA GLY A 158 13.16 23.48 12.62
C GLY A 158 14.04 23.67 13.86
N THR A 159 14.92 22.72 14.18
CA THR A 159 15.89 22.90 15.27
C THR A 159 16.88 24.02 14.98
N LEU A 160 17.38 24.11 13.74
CA LEU A 160 18.26 25.20 13.33
C LEU A 160 17.56 26.56 13.46
N ILE A 161 16.30 26.67 13.02
CA ILE A 161 15.51 27.91 13.16
C ILE A 161 15.32 28.27 14.64
N GLY A 162 14.95 27.30 15.48
CA GLY A 162 14.76 27.53 16.92
C GLY A 162 16.06 27.93 17.63
N MET A 163 17.19 27.32 17.27
CA MET A 163 18.50 27.71 17.80
C MET A 163 18.90 29.12 17.38
N VAL A 164 18.67 29.51 16.13
CA VAL A 164 18.94 30.88 15.66
C VAL A 164 18.10 31.90 16.45
N GLN A 165 16.82 31.63 16.68
CA GLN A 165 15.94 32.51 17.46
C GLN A 165 16.34 32.57 18.94
N MET A 166 16.78 31.44 19.50
CA MET A 166 17.28 31.35 20.86
C MET A 166 18.53 32.21 21.04
N PHE A 167 19.53 32.08 20.15
CA PHE A 167 20.75 32.90 20.22
C PHE A 167 20.48 34.39 19.98
N ALA A 168 19.51 34.74 19.13
CA ALA A 168 19.12 36.12 18.90
C ALA A 168 18.50 36.82 20.14
N ASN A 169 17.93 36.04 21.08
CA ASN A 169 17.24 36.56 22.27
C ASN A 169 17.93 36.17 23.58
N MET A 170 19.23 35.88 23.53
CA MET A 170 20.01 35.36 24.68
C MET A 170 20.05 36.32 25.89
N THR A 171 19.70 37.60 25.68
CA THR A 171 19.64 38.62 26.73
C THR A 171 18.43 38.49 27.66
N ASP A 172 17.39 37.74 27.28
CA ASP A 172 16.20 37.49 28.11
C ASP A 172 16.01 35.99 28.38
N PRO A 173 16.42 35.49 29.58
CA PRO A 173 16.29 34.09 29.95
C PRO A 173 14.86 33.55 29.89
N SER A 174 13.86 34.41 30.05
CA SER A 174 12.44 34.05 30.03
C SER A 174 11.98 33.58 28.65
N LYS A 175 12.66 34.05 27.58
CA LYS A 175 12.33 33.72 26.18
C LYS A 175 13.09 32.50 25.66
N LEU A 176 14.13 32.04 26.35
CA LEU A 176 14.93 30.89 25.92
C LEU A 176 14.13 29.58 25.93
N GLY A 177 13.32 29.36 26.98
CA GLY A 177 12.51 28.14 27.13
C GLY A 177 11.58 27.88 25.94
N PRO A 178 10.73 28.84 25.55
CA PRO A 178 9.85 28.70 24.38
C PRO A 178 10.59 28.37 23.07
N TYR A 179 11.70 29.06 22.74
CA TYR A 179 12.44 28.80 21.49
C TYR A 179 13.11 27.42 21.47
N MET A 180 13.63 26.98 22.62
CA MET A 180 14.18 25.63 22.77
C MET A 180 13.08 24.56 22.64
N ALA A 181 11.89 24.81 23.17
CA ALA A 181 10.75 23.90 23.03
C ALA A 181 10.34 23.75 21.56
N VAL A 182 10.24 24.84 20.79
CA VAL A 182 9.94 24.77 19.34
C VAL A 182 10.96 23.90 18.59
N ALA A 183 12.25 24.07 18.87
CA ALA A 183 13.31 23.28 18.25
C ALA A 183 13.15 21.77 18.51
N LEU A 184 12.96 21.38 19.77
CA LEU A 184 12.82 19.98 20.16
C LEU A 184 11.51 19.36 19.64
N LEU A 185 10.40 20.12 19.70
CA LEU A 185 9.10 19.66 19.21
C LEU A 185 9.09 19.48 17.69
N ALA A 186 9.79 20.33 16.93
CA ALA A 186 9.92 20.15 15.49
C ALA A 186 10.58 18.80 15.14
N THR A 187 11.64 18.42 15.87
CA THR A 187 12.29 17.11 15.67
C THR A 187 11.37 15.96 16.07
N PHE A 188 10.68 16.09 17.21
CA PHE A 188 9.74 15.09 17.68
C PHE A 188 8.60 14.85 16.67
N TYR A 189 7.97 15.91 16.17
CA TYR A 189 6.90 15.82 15.17
C TYR A 189 7.38 15.21 13.87
N GLY A 190 8.56 15.63 13.36
CA GLY A 190 9.13 15.07 12.15
C GLY A 190 9.41 13.57 12.28
N ALA A 191 10.03 13.16 13.38
CA ALA A 191 10.35 11.75 13.65
C ALA A 191 9.08 10.90 13.87
N ALA A 192 8.09 11.41 14.61
CA ALA A 192 6.83 10.73 14.84
C ALA A 192 6.03 10.57 13.54
N LEU A 193 5.85 11.64 12.76
CA LEU A 193 5.12 11.59 11.49
C LEU A 193 5.76 10.59 10.51
N ALA A 194 7.08 10.64 10.37
CA ALA A 194 7.81 9.76 9.46
C ALA A 194 7.72 8.29 9.86
N ASN A 195 8.12 7.97 11.10
CA ASN A 195 8.33 6.57 11.51
C ASN A 195 7.06 5.89 12.01
N LEU A 196 6.07 6.63 12.52
CA LEU A 196 4.82 6.04 13.00
C LEU A 196 3.79 5.89 11.88
N ILE A 197 3.80 6.78 10.90
CA ILE A 197 2.71 6.89 9.91
C ILE A 197 3.25 6.68 8.49
N CYS A 198 4.09 7.60 7.99
CA CYS A 198 4.40 7.67 6.56
C CYS A 198 5.22 6.48 6.04
N LEU A 199 6.33 6.15 6.70
CA LEU A 199 7.24 5.07 6.25
C LEU A 199 6.58 3.68 6.37
N PRO A 200 5.92 3.30 7.49
CA PRO A 200 5.23 2.02 7.57
C PRO A 200 4.11 1.86 6.53
N ILE A 201 3.38 2.94 6.23
CA ILE A 201 2.36 2.94 5.18
C ILE A 201 3.00 2.74 3.81
N ALA A 202 4.13 3.41 3.53
CA ALA A 202 4.86 3.25 2.27
C ALA A 202 5.36 1.81 2.09
N ASP A 203 5.97 1.21 3.11
CA ASP A 203 6.47 -0.18 3.05
C ASP A 203 5.34 -1.18 2.85
N LYS A 204 4.21 -0.96 3.51
CA LYS A 204 3.03 -1.81 3.34
C LYS A 204 2.42 -1.71 1.95
N LEU A 205 2.41 -0.50 1.37
CA LEU A 205 1.91 -0.29 0.02
C LEU A 205 2.83 -0.95 -1.02
N HIS A 206 4.15 -0.96 -0.78
CA HIS A 206 5.12 -1.68 -1.61
C HIS A 206 4.89 -3.20 -1.54
N LEU A 207 4.68 -3.78 -0.36
CA LEU A 207 4.36 -5.20 -0.24
C LEU A 207 3.08 -5.56 -1.00
N LYS A 208 2.04 -4.73 -0.89
CA LYS A 208 0.80 -4.92 -1.64
C LYS A 208 0.97 -4.78 -3.14
N LEU A 209 1.87 -3.91 -3.60
CA LEU A 209 2.20 -3.77 -5.01
C LEU A 209 2.77 -5.07 -5.57
N VAL A 210 3.77 -5.63 -4.91
CA VAL A 210 4.40 -6.89 -5.33
C VAL A 210 3.38 -8.03 -5.32
N ASP A 211 2.55 -8.11 -4.28
CA ASP A 211 1.50 -9.13 -4.21
C ASP A 211 0.47 -8.96 -5.35
N GLU A 212 -0.02 -7.75 -5.61
CA GLU A 212 -0.99 -7.48 -6.68
C GLU A 212 -0.40 -7.71 -8.08
N GLU A 213 0.89 -7.44 -8.28
CA GLU A 213 1.60 -7.73 -9.52
C GLU A 213 1.58 -9.23 -9.84
N VAL A 214 1.96 -10.06 -8.85
CA VAL A 214 1.94 -11.52 -8.99
C VAL A 214 0.51 -12.01 -9.24
N ASN A 215 -0.46 -11.53 -8.46
CA ASN A 215 -1.85 -11.97 -8.57
C ASN A 215 -2.48 -11.63 -9.93
N ARG A 216 -2.31 -10.40 -10.41
CA ARG A 216 -2.87 -9.98 -11.70
C ARG A 216 -2.20 -10.70 -12.86
N THR A 217 -0.90 -10.96 -12.76
CA THR A 217 -0.17 -11.75 -13.76
C THR A 217 -0.66 -13.20 -13.79
N LEU A 218 -0.89 -13.81 -12.62
CA LEU A 218 -1.51 -15.13 -12.50
C LEU A 218 -2.92 -15.16 -13.12
N ILE A 219 -3.75 -14.15 -12.86
CA ILE A 219 -5.08 -14.01 -13.48
C ILE A 219 -4.96 -13.93 -15.01
N ILE A 220 -4.08 -13.07 -15.54
CA ILE A 220 -3.88 -12.89 -16.99
C ILE A 220 -3.52 -14.22 -17.65
N ASP A 221 -2.49 -14.90 -17.13
CA ASP A 221 -2.06 -16.18 -17.68
C ASP A 221 -3.15 -17.24 -17.58
N GLY A 222 -3.87 -17.30 -16.45
CA GLY A 222 -5.01 -18.18 -16.25
C GLY A 222 -6.10 -17.98 -17.30
N ILE A 223 -6.52 -16.74 -17.54
CA ILE A 223 -7.54 -16.39 -18.54
C ILE A 223 -7.09 -16.80 -19.95
N LEU A 224 -5.82 -16.56 -20.29
CA LEU A 224 -5.28 -16.93 -21.60
C LEU A 224 -5.26 -18.44 -21.79
N MET A 225 -4.93 -19.21 -20.75
CA MET A 225 -4.99 -20.68 -20.82
C MET A 225 -6.43 -21.20 -20.94
N ILE A 226 -7.40 -20.57 -20.30
CA ILE A 226 -8.83 -20.87 -20.48
C ILE A 226 -9.24 -20.60 -21.93
N ARG A 227 -8.82 -19.48 -22.51
CA ARG A 227 -9.12 -19.12 -23.91
C ARG A 227 -8.54 -20.13 -24.90
N GLU A 228 -7.35 -20.65 -24.61
CA GLU A 228 -6.66 -21.71 -25.38
C GLU A 228 -7.26 -23.10 -25.16
N SER A 229 -8.28 -23.24 -24.30
CA SER A 229 -8.92 -24.52 -23.96
C SER A 229 -7.95 -25.58 -23.43
N LYS A 230 -6.93 -25.15 -22.66
CA LYS A 230 -6.01 -26.07 -21.96
C LYS A 230 -6.75 -26.90 -20.92
N SER A 231 -6.20 -28.06 -20.56
CA SER A 231 -6.81 -28.92 -19.54
C SER A 231 -6.78 -28.22 -18.17
N PRO A 232 -7.87 -28.26 -17.37
CA PRO A 232 -7.90 -27.61 -16.06
C PRO A 232 -6.76 -28.05 -15.13
N THR A 233 -6.34 -29.31 -15.22
CA THR A 233 -5.19 -29.84 -14.47
C THR A 233 -3.89 -29.15 -14.85
N LEU A 234 -3.65 -28.91 -16.15
CA LEU A 234 -2.47 -28.21 -16.63
C LEU A 234 -2.51 -26.73 -16.24
N VAL A 235 -3.69 -26.10 -16.29
CA VAL A 235 -3.87 -24.72 -15.81
C VAL A 235 -3.47 -24.64 -14.34
N ARG A 236 -3.99 -25.54 -13.49
CA ARG A 236 -3.65 -25.57 -12.07
C ARG A 236 -2.14 -25.74 -11.84
N GLU A 237 -1.51 -26.73 -12.49
CA GLU A 237 -0.08 -27.01 -12.33
C GLU A 237 0.80 -25.81 -12.72
N MET A 238 0.46 -25.13 -13.83
CA MET A 238 1.17 -23.93 -14.27
C MET A 238 0.95 -22.75 -13.32
N LEU A 239 -0.26 -22.56 -12.80
CA LEU A 239 -0.54 -21.46 -11.87
C LEU A 239 0.04 -21.70 -10.47
N LEU A 240 0.21 -22.97 -10.04
CA LEU A 240 0.95 -23.33 -8.82
C LEU A 240 2.43 -22.94 -8.88
N ALA A 241 2.99 -22.71 -10.08
CA ALA A 241 4.35 -22.21 -10.23
C ALA A 241 4.51 -20.76 -9.72
N TYR A 242 3.42 -19.98 -9.67
CA TYR A 242 3.43 -18.61 -9.14
C TYR A 242 3.42 -18.54 -7.61
N LEU A 243 3.03 -19.62 -6.92
CA LEU A 243 3.01 -19.66 -5.47
C LEU A 243 4.42 -19.93 -4.89
N PRO A 244 4.77 -19.30 -3.74
CA PRO A 244 5.97 -19.63 -2.99
C PRO A 244 6.01 -21.13 -2.64
N GLU A 245 7.20 -21.74 -2.63
CA GLU A 245 7.39 -23.21 -2.44
C GLU A 245 6.62 -23.79 -1.24
N LYS A 246 6.51 -23.02 -0.14
CA LYS A 246 5.74 -23.44 1.06
C LYS A 246 4.25 -23.69 0.79
N HIS A 247 3.64 -22.96 -0.14
CA HIS A 247 2.23 -23.15 -0.52
C HIS A 247 2.05 -24.14 -1.68
N ARG A 248 3.14 -24.59 -2.31
CA ARG A 248 3.12 -25.59 -3.38
C ARG A 248 3.00 -27.03 -2.86
N HIS A 249 3.41 -27.29 -1.61
CA HIS A 249 3.54 -28.64 -1.05
C HIS A 249 2.43 -29.08 -0.08
N GLU A 250 1.45 -28.24 0.26
CA GLU A 250 0.32 -28.69 1.10
C GLU A 250 -0.56 -29.77 0.42
N ASP A 251 -0.50 -29.88 -0.92
CA ASP A 251 -1.16 -30.96 -1.67
C ASP A 251 -0.39 -32.31 -1.59
N ALA A 252 0.87 -32.31 -1.11
CA ALA A 252 1.68 -33.53 -1.02
C ALA A 252 1.44 -34.35 0.25
N GLU A 253 0.76 -33.80 1.27
CA GLU A 253 0.51 -34.49 2.55
C GLU A 253 -0.84 -35.22 2.62
N THR A 254 -1.73 -35.08 1.62
CA THR A 254 -3.05 -35.74 1.62
C THR A 254 -3.17 -36.94 0.68
N VAL A 255 -2.08 -37.70 0.46
CA VAL A 255 -2.20 -39.06 -0.09
C VAL A 255 -2.15 -40.05 1.08
N PRO A 256 -3.31 -40.53 1.61
CA PRO A 256 -3.29 -41.63 2.54
C PRO A 256 -2.83 -42.89 1.79
N ALA A 257 -1.85 -43.58 2.38
CA ALA A 257 -1.39 -44.90 1.98
C ALA A 257 -2.50 -45.97 2.06
#